data_AF-A0A2D6SLT0-F1
#
_entry.id   AF-A0A2D6SLT0-F1
#
_cell.length_a   1.000
_cell.length_b   1.000
_cell.length_c   1.000
_cell.angle_alpha   90.00
_cell.angle_beta   90.00
_cell.angle_gamma   90.00
#
_symmetry.space_group_name_H-M   'P 1'
#
loop_
_entity.id
_entity.type
_entity.pdbx_description
1 polymer ?
#
loop_
_entity_poly.entity_id
_entity_poly.type
_entity_poly.pdbx_seq_one_letter_code
_entity_poly.pdbx_strand_id
1 'polypeptide(L)' 'MRRYRNTKIVATLGPSTRTKRQIRALIMAGVDVFRLNFS' A
#
# COMPACT_ATOMS: atom_id res chain seq x y z
N MET A 1 4.47 -9.92 7.15
CA MET A 1 5.80 -9.99 6.51
C MET A 1 6.76 -9.08 7.25
N ARG A 2 7.81 -9.61 7.87
CA ARG A 2 8.85 -8.77 8.45
C ARG A 2 9.73 -8.29 7.28
N ARG A 3 9.69 -6.99 6.97
CA ARG A 3 10.55 -6.38 5.95
C ARG A 3 11.87 -5.97 6.62
N TYR A 4 13.01 -6.39 6.04
CA TYR A 4 14.35 -6.13 6.58
C TYR A 4 14.91 -4.73 6.28
N ARG A 5 14.21 -3.95 5.46
CA ARG A 5 14.57 -2.55 5.21
C ARG A 5 14.06 -1.65 6.33
N ASN A 6 14.87 -0.65 6.68
CA ASN A 6 14.52 0.36 7.67
C ASN A 6 13.48 1.35 7.12
N THR A 7 13.61 1.74 5.85
CA THR A 7 12.69 2.66 5.16
C THR A 7 11.34 2.01 4.92
N LYS A 8 10.26 2.72 5.26
CA LYS A 8 8.87 2.30 5.02
C LYS A 8 8.34 2.91 3.73
N ILE A 9 7.53 2.15 3.00
CA ILE A 9 6.81 2.62 1.82
C ILE A 9 5.36 2.94 2.20
N VAL A 10 4.96 4.18 1.96
CA VAL A 10 3.58 4.66 2.11
C VAL A 10 2.97 4.82 0.73
N ALA A 11 1.79 4.23 0.50
CA ALA A 11 1.03 4.40 -0.75
C ALA A 11 -0.37 4.96 -0.46
N THR A 12 -0.85 5.86 -1.31
CA THR A 12 -2.20 6.43 -1.18
C THR A 12 -3.20 5.58 -1.96
N LEU A 13 -4.32 5.23 -1.32
CA LEU A 13 -5.42 4.56 -2.01
C LEU A 13 -6.31 5.56 -2.75
N GLY A 14 -6.77 5.18 -3.94
CA GLY A 14 -7.58 6.02 -4.82
C GLY A 14 -8.20 5.22 -5.96
N PRO A 15 -8.69 5.87 -7.02
CA PRO A 15 -9.35 5.20 -8.15
C PRO A 15 -8.52 4.08 -8.78
N SER A 16 -7.20 4.28 -8.92
CA SER A 16 -6.27 3.30 -9.48
C SER A 16 -6.03 2.07 -8.59
N THR A 17 -6.51 2.08 -7.35
CA THR A 17 -6.29 1.05 -6.33
C THR A 17 -7.56 0.67 -5.57
N ARG A 18 -8.74 0.82 -6.22
CA ARG A 18 -10.06 0.65 -5.61
C ARG A 18 -10.51 -0.80 -5.41
N THR A 19 -9.83 -1.78 -6.02
CA THR A 19 -10.18 -3.19 -5.89
C THR A 19 -9.32 -3.92 -4.87
N LYS A 20 -9.89 -4.92 -4.19
CA LYS A 20 -9.12 -5.81 -3.29
C LYS A 20 -7.92 -6.46 -3.99
N ARG A 21 -8.02 -6.76 -5.29
CA ARG A 21 -6.91 -7.33 -6.09
C ARG A 21 -5.74 -6.36 -6.20
N GLN A 22 -6.00 -5.10 -6.53
CA GLN A 22 -4.96 -4.06 -6.62
C GLN A 22 -4.29 -3.82 -5.28
N ILE A 23 -5.07 -3.72 -4.19
CA ILE A 23 -4.53 -3.54 -2.84
C ILE A 23 -3.63 -4.72 -2.45
N ARG A 24 -4.05 -5.97 -2.74
CA ARG A 24 -3.20 -7.15 -2.51
C ARG A 24 -1.91 -7.10 -3.31
N ALA A 25 -1.95 -6.70 -4.58
CA ALA A 25 -0.75 -6.57 -5.39
C ALA A 25 0.25 -5.57 -4.77
N LEU A 26 -0.24 -4.45 -4.22
CA LEU A 26 0.59 -3.46 -3.53
C LEU A 26 1.18 -3.99 -2.21
N ILE A 27 0.43 -4.77 -1.44
CA ILE A 27 0.96 -5.44 -0.24
C ILE A 27 2.10 -6.39 -0.61
N MET A 28 1.92 -7.18 -1.68
CA MET A 28 2.93 -8.12 -2.17
C MET A 28 4.17 -7.38 -2.69
N ALA A 29 3.98 -6.29 -3.44
CA ALA A 29 5.05 -5.40 -3.90
C ALA A 29 5.79 -4.71 -2.74
N GLY A 30 5.20 -4.67 -1.54
CA GLY A 30 5.85 -4.22 -0.32
C GLY A 30 5.44 -2.82 0.12
N VAL A 31 4.19 -2.41 -0.08
CA VAL A 31 3.67 -1.28 0.70
C VAL A 31 3.58 -1.67 2.18
N ASP A 32 4.06 -0.79 3.06
CA ASP A 32 4.03 -1.00 4.51
C ASP A 32 2.79 -0.34 5.14
N VAL A 33 2.41 0.84 4.66
CA VAL A 33 1.26 1.61 5.18
C VAL A 33 0.46 2.19 4.02
N PHE A 34 -0.87 2.13 4.13
CA PHE A 34 -1.77 2.80 3.19
C PHE A 34 -2.29 4.11 3.78
N ARG A 35 -2.20 5.19 3.01
CA ARG A 35 -2.89 6.45 3.29
C ARG A 35 -4.28 6.42 2.67
N LEU A 36 -5.29 6.72 3.47
CA LEU A 36 -6.64 7.06 3.03
C LEU A 36 -6.76 8.58 3.04
N ASN A 37 -7.04 9.19 1.90
CA ASN A 37 -7.24 10.64 1.82
C ASN A 37 -8.72 10.97 2.02
N PHE A 38 -9.06 11.68 3.09
CA PHE A 38 -10.41 12.16 3.44
C PHE A 38 -10.50 13.67 3.20
N SER A 39 -10.08 14.09 2.01
CA SER A 39 -10.19 15.47 1.50
C SER A 39 -11.47 15.66 0.71
#